data_AF-A0A1G2TXN3-F1
#
_entry.id   AF-A0A1G2TXN3-F1
#
_cell.length_a   1.000
_cell.length_b   1.000
_cell.length_c   1.000
_cell.angle_alpha   90.00
_cell.angle_beta   90.00
_cell.angle_gamma   90.00
#
_symmetry.space_group_name_H-M   'P 1'
#
loop_
_entity.id
_entity.type
_entity.pdbx_description
1 polymer ?
#
loop_
_entity_poly.entity_id
_entity_poly.type
_entity_poly.pdbx_seq_one_letter_code
_entity_poly.pdbx_strand_id
1 'polypeptide(L)'
;MGVQYQKIGRNDKCPCGSNKKYKKCCLLRNEIDKQEIIKEMMAVLERQKKEKEGLAERGILINYVKPTTFNNPRVNKPLKYWAIGSKVLTHGLEHETFHEFIIRYFRNKLGEDWFEEQSKQEGKHFIYQCFEKYEEWCRKNATKERMVDEHTWVATTDGWASTLVTLAFDVCSLENTLQLPEHLILRLKNKGEYQGAHYEISVAALFARLGCSINFLDKEKLSNPHCEFIATHNETGVSISVEAKSRHRAGVKHMPGSTEERQLLRGDVTRLLNKALEQNPGDRPFMIFIDVNTPLTPAIPMQNKQWFIDVQNMMSKYKTPTPENPDNYTAIFFTNFSSHYLKEKDSDPNEYLTVIPLYKKHPLPSETFGNILIKAVANYGFIPNIVEDK
;
A
#
# COMPACT_ATOMS: atom_id res chain seq x y z
N MET A 1 -14.15 -36.46 -48.38
CA MET A 1 -13.29 -37.65 -48.28
C MET A 1 -12.49 -37.54 -47.00
N GLY A 2 -12.76 -38.37 -46.00
CA GLY A 2 -12.09 -38.31 -44.70
C GLY A 2 -10.67 -38.86 -44.79
N VAL A 3 -9.69 -38.10 -44.29
CA VAL A 3 -8.30 -38.56 -44.18
C VAL A 3 -8.24 -39.63 -43.08
N GLN A 4 -8.10 -40.90 -43.48
CA GLN A 4 -7.77 -41.98 -42.56
C GLN A 4 -6.34 -41.77 -42.04
N TYR A 5 -6.20 -41.31 -40.80
CA TYR A 5 -4.92 -41.37 -40.10
C TYR A 5 -4.56 -42.85 -39.89
N GLN A 6 -3.61 -43.38 -40.67
CA GLN A 6 -3.01 -44.68 -40.39
C GLN A 6 -2.46 -44.66 -38.96
N LYS A 7 -2.99 -45.51 -38.08
CA LYS A 7 -2.46 -45.70 -36.73
C LYS A 7 -1.07 -46.33 -36.85
N ILE A 8 -0.04 -45.53 -36.60
CA ILE A 8 1.35 -46.01 -36.54
C ILE A 8 1.45 -47.04 -35.41
N GLY A 9 1.91 -48.25 -35.71
CA GLY A 9 2.13 -49.31 -34.73
C GLY A 9 3.30 -48.98 -33.82
N ARG A 10 3.19 -49.32 -32.52
CA ARG A 10 4.25 -49.08 -31.52
C ARG A 10 5.64 -49.58 -31.92
N ASN A 11 5.72 -50.65 -32.71
CA ASN A 11 6.99 -51.25 -33.14
C ASN A 11 7.48 -50.75 -34.51
N ASP A 12 6.68 -49.95 -35.24
CA ASP A 12 7.02 -49.45 -36.58
C ASP A 12 8.15 -48.42 -36.53
N LYS A 13 8.81 -48.16 -37.66
CA LYS A 13 9.82 -47.11 -37.75
C LYS A 13 9.16 -45.74 -37.51
N CYS A 14 9.80 -44.91 -36.69
CA CYS A 14 9.28 -43.61 -36.33
C CYS A 14 9.30 -42.65 -37.54
N PRO A 15 8.19 -41.94 -37.85
CA PRO A 15 8.08 -41.08 -39.04
C PRO A 15 8.96 -39.82 -38.99
N CYS A 16 9.55 -39.50 -37.84
CA CYS A 16 10.45 -38.34 -37.68
C CYS A 16 11.86 -38.54 -38.31
N GLY A 17 12.07 -39.63 -39.06
CA GLY A 17 13.36 -39.91 -39.73
C GLY A 17 14.47 -40.45 -38.82
N SER A 18 14.21 -40.66 -37.52
CA SER A 18 15.22 -41.11 -36.55
C SER A 18 15.67 -42.57 -36.71
N ASN A 19 15.01 -43.33 -37.58
CA ASN A 19 15.26 -44.76 -37.82
C ASN A 19 15.07 -45.68 -36.59
N LYS A 20 14.56 -45.17 -35.47
CA LYS A 20 14.20 -45.92 -34.25
C LYS A 20 12.75 -46.44 -34.33
N LYS A 21 12.39 -47.46 -33.52
CA LYS A 21 10.97 -47.88 -33.35
C LYS A 21 10.15 -46.72 -32.76
N TYR A 22 8.88 -46.56 -33.14
CA TYR A 22 8.01 -45.46 -32.70
C TYR A 22 7.93 -45.38 -31.17
N LYS A 23 7.76 -46.53 -30.49
CA LYS A 23 7.80 -46.65 -29.01
C LYS A 23 9.13 -46.30 -28.34
N LYS A 24 10.22 -46.21 -29.10
CA LYS A 24 11.57 -45.84 -28.62
C LYS A 24 12.00 -44.45 -29.14
N CYS A 25 11.06 -43.67 -29.67
CA CYS A 25 11.33 -42.35 -30.26
C CYS A 25 10.19 -41.36 -29.96
N CYS A 26 9.39 -40.95 -30.95
CA CYS A 26 8.38 -39.91 -30.76
C CYS A 26 7.26 -40.31 -29.78
N LEU A 27 7.01 -41.59 -29.53
CA LEU A 27 6.07 -42.01 -28.48
C LEU A 27 6.60 -41.67 -27.07
N LEU A 28 7.92 -41.80 -26.84
CA LEU A 28 8.58 -41.37 -25.59
C LEU A 28 8.72 -39.84 -25.52
N ARG A 29 8.93 -39.16 -26.65
CA ARG A 29 8.92 -37.69 -26.68
C ARG A 29 7.54 -37.07 -26.42
N ASN A 30 6.46 -37.83 -26.67
CA ASN A 30 5.08 -37.43 -26.39
C ASN A 30 4.61 -37.85 -24.99
N GLU A 31 5.39 -38.66 -24.28
CA GLU A 31 5.24 -38.77 -22.83
C GLU A 31 5.93 -37.54 -22.23
N ILE A 32 5.26 -36.38 -22.34
CA ILE A 32 5.57 -35.31 -21.38
C ILE A 32 5.41 -35.97 -20.02
N ASP A 33 6.48 -36.01 -19.23
CA ASP A 33 6.44 -36.69 -17.96
C ASP A 33 5.38 -35.99 -17.11
N LYS A 34 4.20 -36.61 -17.04
CA LYS A 34 3.07 -36.07 -16.29
C LYS A 34 3.46 -35.88 -14.83
N GLN A 35 4.38 -36.69 -14.31
CA GLN A 35 4.88 -36.54 -12.95
C GLN A 35 5.76 -35.30 -12.84
N GLU A 36 6.58 -34.99 -13.85
CA GLU A 36 7.38 -33.77 -13.91
C GLU A 36 6.49 -32.52 -14.02
N ILE A 37 5.49 -32.50 -14.92
CA ILE A 37 4.50 -31.41 -14.99
C ILE A 37 3.79 -31.22 -13.65
N ILE A 38 3.29 -32.30 -13.05
CA ILE A 38 2.57 -32.23 -11.78
C ILE A 38 3.50 -31.68 -10.69
N LYS A 39 4.75 -32.11 -10.67
CA LYS A 39 5.75 -31.63 -9.71
C LYS A 39 6.04 -30.14 -9.88
N GLU A 40 6.23 -29.67 -11.10
CA GLU A 40 6.42 -28.24 -11.41
C GLU A 40 5.19 -27.41 -11.03
N MET A 41 3.99 -27.87 -11.41
CA MET A 41 2.73 -27.21 -11.07
C MET A 41 2.53 -27.12 -9.56
N MET A 42 2.81 -28.19 -8.81
CA MET A 42 2.73 -28.19 -7.34
C MET A 42 3.75 -27.23 -6.72
N ALA A 43 4.98 -27.17 -7.26
CA ALA A 43 6.00 -26.24 -6.79
C ALA A 43 5.59 -24.77 -7.02
N VAL A 44 4.99 -24.47 -8.17
CA VAL A 44 4.45 -23.14 -8.49
C VAL A 44 3.31 -22.77 -7.53
N LEU A 45 2.36 -23.68 -7.29
CA LEU A 45 1.26 -23.46 -6.35
C LEU A 45 1.76 -23.23 -4.92
N GLU A 46 2.75 -23.99 -4.48
CA GLU A 46 3.35 -23.82 -3.15
C GLU A 46 4.09 -22.48 -3.03
N ARG A 47 4.83 -22.07 -4.06
CA ARG A 47 5.49 -20.75 -4.13
C ARG A 47 4.45 -19.62 -4.04
N GLN A 48 3.40 -19.69 -4.84
CA GLN A 48 2.32 -18.69 -4.83
C GLN A 48 1.59 -18.65 -3.48
N LYS A 49 1.38 -19.80 -2.85
CA LYS A 49 0.78 -19.88 -1.51
C LYS A 49 1.67 -19.20 -0.47
N LYS A 50 2.97 -19.48 -0.44
CA LYS A 50 3.94 -18.84 0.47
C LYS A 50 4.04 -17.33 0.26
N GLU A 51 4.07 -16.89 -1.00
CA GLU A 51 4.04 -15.46 -1.36
C GLU A 51 2.77 -14.80 -0.79
N LYS A 52 1.60 -15.40 -1.02
CA LYS A 52 0.32 -14.90 -0.52
C LYS A 52 0.25 -14.87 1.01
N GLU A 53 0.73 -15.91 1.69
CA GLU A 53 0.79 -15.98 3.15
C GLU A 53 1.72 -14.88 3.72
N GLY A 54 2.90 -14.69 3.14
CA GLY A 54 3.84 -13.64 3.56
C GLY A 54 3.31 -12.22 3.35
N LEU A 55 2.53 -11.99 2.28
CA LEU A 55 1.81 -10.73 2.07
C LEU A 55 0.67 -10.55 3.07
N ALA A 56 -0.10 -11.60 3.35
CA ALA A 56 -1.19 -11.58 4.32
C ALA A 56 -0.70 -11.28 5.75
N GLU A 57 0.46 -11.82 6.14
CA GLU A 57 1.11 -11.50 7.43
C GLU A 57 1.44 -10.02 7.58
N ARG A 58 1.64 -9.31 6.46
CA ARG A 58 1.91 -7.87 6.40
C ARG A 58 0.67 -7.03 6.11
N GLY A 59 -0.52 -7.63 6.13
CA GLY A 59 -1.78 -6.92 5.89
C GLY A 59 -2.05 -6.58 4.43
N ILE A 60 -1.59 -7.43 3.50
CA ILE A 60 -1.85 -7.30 2.06
C ILE A 60 -2.56 -8.57 1.59
N LEU A 61 -3.88 -8.48 1.40
CA LEU A 61 -4.75 -9.58 0.97
C LEU A 61 -5.19 -9.47 -0.50
N ILE A 62 -5.01 -8.29 -1.12
CA ILE A 62 -5.24 -8.09 -2.55
C ILE A 62 -4.07 -8.57 -3.39
N ASN A 63 -4.36 -8.99 -4.61
CA ASN A 63 -3.35 -9.43 -5.56
C ASN A 63 -2.88 -8.26 -6.43
N TYR A 64 -1.58 -8.24 -6.72
CA TYR A 64 -0.98 -7.41 -7.75
C TYR A 64 -0.57 -8.31 -8.91
N VAL A 65 -0.90 -7.90 -10.13
CA VAL A 65 -0.53 -8.66 -11.33
C VAL A 65 0.98 -8.58 -11.51
N LYS A 66 1.64 -9.75 -11.63
CA LYS A 66 3.07 -9.82 -11.92
C LYS A 66 3.33 -9.21 -13.31
N PRO A 67 4.40 -8.41 -13.48
CA PRO A 67 4.71 -7.80 -14.77
C PRO A 67 5.13 -8.87 -15.77
N THR A 68 5.11 -8.52 -17.06
CA THR A 68 5.77 -9.31 -18.09
C THR A 68 6.58 -8.45 -19.04
N THR A 69 7.69 -8.98 -19.53
CA THR A 69 8.54 -8.30 -20.50
C THR A 69 8.16 -8.71 -21.92
N PHE A 70 7.83 -7.74 -22.77
CA PHE A 70 7.42 -7.98 -24.15
C PHE A 70 8.22 -7.13 -25.14
N ASN A 71 8.65 -7.74 -26.25
CA ASN A 71 9.30 -7.05 -27.36
C ASN A 71 8.28 -6.17 -28.08
N ASN A 72 8.35 -4.86 -27.85
CA ASN A 72 7.42 -3.92 -28.48
C ASN A 72 7.89 -3.65 -29.93
N PRO A 73 7.12 -4.07 -30.96
CA PRO A 73 7.52 -3.94 -32.36
C PRO A 73 7.58 -2.48 -32.85
N ARG A 74 6.93 -1.54 -32.15
CA ARG A 74 6.94 -0.12 -32.54
C ARG A 74 8.25 0.58 -32.17
N VAL A 75 8.87 0.20 -31.05
CA VAL A 75 10.13 0.77 -30.57
C VAL A 75 11.33 -0.16 -30.76
N ASN A 76 11.08 -1.37 -31.25
CA ASN A 76 12.06 -2.43 -31.47
C ASN A 76 12.94 -2.71 -30.22
N LYS A 77 12.31 -2.69 -29.04
CA LYS A 77 12.95 -2.94 -27.75
C LYS A 77 12.00 -3.69 -26.82
N PRO A 78 12.51 -4.57 -25.95
CA PRO A 78 11.75 -5.11 -24.83
C PRO A 78 11.32 -3.98 -23.89
N LEU A 79 10.05 -4.04 -23.43
CA LEU A 79 9.52 -3.15 -22.41
C LEU A 79 8.80 -3.99 -21.36
N LYS A 80 8.83 -3.53 -20.12
CA LYS A 80 8.06 -4.15 -19.04
C LYS A 80 6.62 -3.64 -19.03
N TYR A 81 5.68 -4.58 -19.03
CA TYR A 81 4.26 -4.31 -19.03
C TYR A 81 3.73 -4.54 -17.63
N TRP A 82 3.02 -3.54 -17.11
CA TRP A 82 2.40 -3.58 -15.79
C TRP A 82 0.88 -3.54 -15.94
N ALA A 83 0.16 -4.10 -14.97
CA ALA A 83 -1.28 -3.94 -14.87
C ALA A 83 -1.67 -3.35 -13.53
N ILE A 84 -2.64 -2.44 -13.55
CA ILE A 84 -3.22 -1.83 -12.36
C ILE A 84 -4.73 -1.63 -12.58
N GLY A 85 -5.53 -2.28 -11.75
CA GLY A 85 -6.98 -2.31 -11.92
C GLY A 85 -7.35 -2.90 -13.28
N SER A 86 -8.08 -2.14 -14.09
CA SER A 86 -8.49 -2.52 -15.44
C SER A 86 -7.53 -2.07 -16.56
N LYS A 87 -6.38 -1.48 -16.22
CA LYS A 87 -5.44 -0.89 -17.19
C LYS A 87 -4.18 -1.74 -17.34
N VAL A 88 -3.75 -1.92 -18.59
CA VAL A 88 -2.42 -2.44 -18.93
C VAL A 88 -1.55 -1.29 -19.43
N LEU A 89 -0.37 -1.15 -18.85
CA LEU A 89 0.58 -0.06 -19.13
C LEU A 89 1.75 -0.62 -19.92
N THR A 90 1.83 -0.22 -21.19
CA THR A 90 2.74 -0.79 -22.20
C THR A 90 3.98 0.08 -22.48
N HIS A 91 4.28 1.02 -21.59
CA HIS A 91 5.33 2.04 -21.75
C HIS A 91 6.34 2.03 -20.58
N GLY A 92 6.47 0.91 -19.87
CA GLY A 92 7.47 0.75 -18.81
C GLY A 92 8.88 0.58 -19.39
N LEU A 93 9.90 0.75 -18.54
CA LEU A 93 11.29 0.45 -18.89
C LEU A 93 11.52 -1.06 -18.80
N GLU A 94 12.42 -1.63 -19.63
CA GLU A 94 12.72 -3.07 -19.68
C GLU A 94 12.99 -3.67 -18.28
N HIS A 95 13.81 -2.99 -17.48
CA HIS A 95 14.21 -3.46 -16.15
C HIS A 95 13.47 -2.78 -14.99
N GLU A 96 12.38 -2.05 -15.27
CA GLU A 96 11.63 -1.31 -14.25
C GLU A 96 11.23 -2.22 -13.08
N THR A 97 11.54 -1.80 -11.86
CA THR A 97 11.11 -2.49 -10.63
C THR A 97 9.68 -2.09 -10.27
N PHE A 98 9.02 -2.87 -9.41
CA PHE A 98 7.68 -2.49 -8.93
C PHE A 98 7.66 -1.12 -8.23
N HIS A 99 8.73 -0.78 -7.49
CA HIS A 99 8.88 0.48 -6.78
C HIS A 99 8.97 1.67 -7.74
N GLU A 100 9.76 1.56 -8.81
CA GLU A 100 9.85 2.58 -9.85
C GLU A 100 8.53 2.72 -10.61
N PHE A 101 7.87 1.58 -10.90
CA PHE A 101 6.57 1.56 -11.55
C PHE A 101 5.51 2.34 -10.77
N ILE A 102 5.33 2.08 -9.47
CA ILE A 102 4.30 2.76 -8.67
C ILE A 102 4.59 4.26 -8.54
N ILE A 103 5.86 4.65 -8.44
CA ILE A 103 6.29 6.05 -8.39
C ILE A 103 5.97 6.75 -9.73
N ARG A 104 6.32 6.13 -10.86
CA ARG A 104 5.99 6.65 -12.19
C ARG A 104 4.49 6.73 -12.40
N TYR A 105 3.72 5.73 -11.98
CA TYR A 105 2.27 5.75 -12.08
C TYR A 105 1.69 6.91 -11.27
N PHE A 106 2.17 7.12 -10.04
CA PHE A 106 1.74 8.21 -9.19
C PHE A 106 2.11 9.59 -9.78
N ARG A 107 3.32 9.75 -10.33
CA ARG A 107 3.72 10.97 -11.07
C ARG A 107 2.72 11.30 -12.18
N ASN A 108 2.41 10.31 -13.01
CA ASN A 108 1.46 10.47 -14.11
C ASN A 108 0.05 10.84 -13.63
N LYS A 109 -0.36 10.33 -12.45
CA LYS A 109 -1.66 10.64 -11.84
C LYS A 109 -1.76 12.08 -11.36
N LEU A 110 -0.69 12.65 -10.85
CA LEU A 110 -0.67 14.07 -10.49
C LEU A 110 -0.77 14.98 -11.73
N GLY A 111 -0.22 14.53 -12.85
CA GLY A 111 -0.34 15.15 -14.18
C GLY A 111 0.89 15.98 -14.56
N GLU A 112 1.28 15.95 -15.85
CA GLU A 112 2.48 16.63 -16.35
C GLU A 112 2.41 18.15 -16.16
N ASP A 113 1.27 18.78 -16.47
CA ASP A 113 1.09 20.23 -16.32
C ASP A 113 1.38 20.69 -14.88
N TRP A 114 0.95 19.90 -13.89
CA TRP A 114 1.21 20.19 -12.47
C TRP A 114 2.70 20.06 -12.15
N PHE A 115 3.38 19.03 -12.68
CA PHE A 115 4.83 18.88 -12.50
C PHE A 115 5.62 20.02 -13.14
N GLU A 116 5.26 20.43 -14.36
CA GLU A 116 5.88 21.56 -15.03
C GLU A 116 5.69 22.85 -14.25
N GLU A 117 4.50 23.08 -13.70
CA GLU A 117 4.22 24.22 -12.83
C GLU A 117 5.11 24.20 -11.57
N GLN A 118 5.15 23.06 -10.86
CA GLN A 118 5.97 22.91 -9.65
C GLN A 118 7.47 23.06 -9.91
N SER A 119 7.95 22.66 -11.07
CA SER A 119 9.38 22.81 -11.44
C SER A 119 9.85 24.26 -11.48
N LYS A 120 8.93 25.20 -11.72
CA LYS A 120 9.21 26.64 -11.89
C LYS A 120 8.93 27.44 -10.61
N GLN A 121 8.29 26.85 -9.60
CA GLN A 121 7.93 27.56 -8.36
C GLN A 121 9.08 27.52 -7.34
N GLU A 122 9.31 28.62 -6.61
CA GLU A 122 10.24 28.64 -5.47
C GLU A 122 9.67 27.88 -4.26
N GLY A 123 8.38 28.07 -3.98
CA GLY A 123 7.68 27.38 -2.90
C GLY A 123 7.09 26.05 -3.36
N LYS A 124 7.92 25.10 -3.79
CA LYS A 124 7.49 23.80 -4.34
C LYS A 124 6.57 23.03 -3.39
N HIS A 125 5.64 22.26 -3.95
CA HIS A 125 4.80 21.32 -3.22
C HIS A 125 5.65 20.22 -2.57
N PHE A 126 5.26 19.73 -1.40
CA PHE A 126 6.03 18.80 -0.60
C PHE A 126 6.20 17.46 -1.32
N ILE A 127 5.15 16.95 -1.97
CA ILE A 127 5.26 15.77 -2.85
C ILE A 127 6.32 15.99 -3.95
N TYR A 128 6.33 17.15 -4.60
CA TYR A 128 7.31 17.44 -5.64
C TYR A 128 8.75 17.44 -5.09
N GLN A 129 8.95 18.01 -3.89
CA GLN A 129 10.23 17.92 -3.19
C GLN A 129 10.63 16.45 -2.90
N CYS A 130 9.67 15.60 -2.53
CA CYS A 130 9.92 14.17 -2.35
C CYS A 130 10.37 13.49 -3.66
N PHE A 131 9.82 13.87 -4.82
CA PHE A 131 10.29 13.39 -6.13
C PHE A 131 11.74 13.81 -6.41
N GLU A 132 12.08 15.08 -6.25
CA GLU A 132 13.45 15.57 -6.45
C GLU A 132 14.45 14.84 -5.52
N LYS A 133 14.05 14.69 -4.25
CA LYS A 133 14.87 14.01 -3.24
C LYS A 133 14.99 12.51 -3.49
N TYR A 134 13.95 11.86 -3.99
CA TYR A 134 14.00 10.47 -4.41
C TYR A 134 15.00 10.26 -5.56
N GLU A 135 15.03 11.14 -6.56
CA GLU A 135 16.02 11.05 -7.65
C GLU A 135 17.47 11.29 -7.18
N GLU A 136 17.67 12.22 -6.24
CA GLU A 136 18.97 12.39 -5.55
C GLU A 136 19.38 11.12 -4.80
N TRP A 137 18.44 10.54 -4.04
CA TRP A 137 18.66 9.30 -3.29
C TRP A 137 18.99 8.12 -4.23
N CYS A 138 18.27 7.94 -5.34
CA CYS A 138 18.57 6.90 -6.33
C CYS A 138 19.98 7.04 -6.88
N ARG A 139 20.37 8.25 -7.33
CA ARG A 139 21.73 8.50 -7.85
C ARG A 139 22.83 8.23 -6.83
N LYS A 140 22.61 8.64 -5.58
CA LYS A 140 23.55 8.41 -4.48
C LYS A 140 23.74 6.93 -4.17
N ASN A 141 22.69 6.12 -4.31
CA ASN A 141 22.70 4.71 -3.90
C ASN A 141 22.93 3.73 -5.06
N ALA A 142 22.98 4.20 -6.31
CA ALA A 142 23.35 3.41 -7.49
C ALA A 142 24.87 3.14 -7.54
N THR A 143 25.41 2.47 -6.51
CA THR A 143 26.83 2.11 -6.39
C THR A 143 27.06 0.64 -6.73
N LYS A 144 28.31 0.25 -7.01
CA LYS A 144 28.65 -1.14 -7.36
C LYS A 144 28.37 -2.12 -6.21
N GLU A 145 28.55 -1.68 -4.97
CA GLU A 145 28.35 -2.50 -3.77
C GLU A 145 26.88 -2.81 -3.51
N ARG A 146 25.97 -2.00 -4.05
CA ARG A 146 24.52 -2.12 -3.89
C ARG A 146 23.83 -2.75 -5.09
N MET A 147 24.61 -3.12 -6.10
CA MET A 147 24.12 -3.72 -7.33
C MET A 147 23.72 -5.18 -7.06
N VAL A 148 22.48 -5.54 -7.40
CA VAL A 148 21.94 -6.91 -7.25
C VAL A 148 22.20 -7.70 -8.54
N ASP A 149 21.99 -7.06 -9.68
CA ASP A 149 22.32 -7.54 -11.02
C ASP A 149 22.68 -6.34 -11.92
N GLU A 150 22.92 -6.58 -13.21
CA GLU A 150 23.36 -5.54 -14.17
C GLU A 150 22.45 -4.30 -14.24
N HIS A 151 21.18 -4.42 -13.80
CA HIS A 151 20.17 -3.38 -13.99
C HIS A 151 19.43 -2.96 -12.71
N THR A 152 19.71 -3.60 -11.57
CA THR A 152 18.97 -3.34 -10.33
C THR A 152 19.89 -3.15 -9.13
N TRP A 153 19.43 -2.29 -8.20
CA TRP A 153 20.13 -1.94 -6.97
C TRP A 153 19.23 -2.13 -5.76
N VAL A 154 19.83 -2.38 -4.59
CA VAL A 154 19.15 -2.45 -3.30
C VAL A 154 19.63 -1.33 -2.37
N ALA A 155 18.69 -0.68 -1.70
CA ALA A 155 18.99 0.36 -0.73
C ALA A 155 17.85 0.52 0.29
N THR A 156 18.21 0.85 1.54
CA THR A 156 17.25 1.33 2.53
C THR A 156 16.83 2.75 2.16
N THR A 157 15.53 3.00 2.08
CA THR A 157 14.98 4.33 1.78
C THR A 157 15.30 5.31 2.90
N ASP A 158 15.65 6.55 2.55
CA ASP A 158 15.62 7.65 3.49
C ASP A 158 14.18 8.14 3.75
N GLY A 159 14.01 9.13 4.62
CA GLY A 159 12.71 9.71 4.94
C GLY A 159 11.96 10.30 3.74
N TRP A 160 12.67 10.94 2.80
CA TRP A 160 12.07 11.49 1.58
C TRP A 160 11.56 10.39 0.65
N ALA A 161 12.43 9.43 0.33
CA ALA A 161 12.13 8.29 -0.53
C ALA A 161 11.00 7.44 0.07
N SER A 162 11.07 7.13 1.38
CA SER A 162 10.06 6.39 2.14
C SER A 162 8.68 7.06 2.08
N THR A 163 8.64 8.38 2.25
CA THR A 163 7.38 9.15 2.16
C THR A 163 6.77 9.05 0.76
N LEU A 164 7.59 9.21 -0.29
CA LEU A 164 7.11 9.15 -1.67
C LEU A 164 6.60 7.76 -2.04
N VAL A 165 7.42 6.74 -1.81
CA VAL A 165 7.12 5.39 -2.28
C VAL A 165 5.93 4.78 -1.54
N THR A 166 5.75 5.11 -0.25
CA THR A 166 4.59 4.67 0.53
C THR A 166 3.30 5.30 0.00
N LEU A 167 3.28 6.62 -0.22
CA LEU A 167 2.12 7.30 -0.79
C LEU A 167 1.82 6.79 -2.20
N ALA A 168 2.84 6.59 -3.03
CA ALA A 168 2.68 6.00 -4.37
C ALA A 168 2.05 4.60 -4.30
N PHE A 169 2.44 3.79 -3.33
CA PHE A 169 1.87 2.47 -3.10
C PHE A 169 0.42 2.53 -2.61
N ASP A 170 0.08 3.46 -1.73
CA ASP A 170 -1.31 3.66 -1.28
C ASP A 170 -2.23 4.07 -2.44
N VAL A 171 -1.80 5.04 -3.24
CA VAL A 171 -2.49 5.46 -4.47
C VAL A 171 -2.65 4.28 -5.42
N CYS A 172 -1.59 3.49 -5.63
CA CYS A 172 -1.66 2.32 -6.48
C CYS A 172 -2.57 1.21 -5.92
N SER A 173 -2.65 1.04 -4.60
CA SER A 173 -3.54 0.06 -3.95
C SER A 173 -5.01 0.41 -4.20
N LEU A 174 -5.36 1.70 -4.06
CA LEU A 174 -6.73 2.19 -4.32
C LEU A 174 -7.07 2.15 -5.82
N GLU A 175 -6.11 2.45 -6.70
CA GLU A 175 -6.30 2.34 -8.15
C GLU A 175 -6.43 0.89 -8.61
N ASN A 176 -5.64 -0.02 -8.04
CA ASN A 176 -5.70 -1.45 -8.35
C ASN A 176 -7.06 -2.05 -7.98
N THR A 177 -7.69 -1.52 -6.94
CA THR A 177 -9.00 -1.95 -6.48
C THR A 177 -10.16 -1.15 -7.09
N LEU A 178 -9.87 -0.15 -7.94
CA LEU A 178 -10.81 0.76 -8.60
C LEU A 178 -11.59 1.70 -7.66
N GLN A 179 -10.95 2.13 -6.57
CA GLN A 179 -11.60 2.85 -5.47
C GLN A 179 -11.02 4.24 -5.21
N LEU A 180 -10.03 4.72 -5.97
CA LEU A 180 -9.46 6.05 -5.79
C LEU A 180 -10.33 7.13 -6.47
N PRO A 181 -10.96 8.04 -5.72
CA PRO A 181 -11.70 9.15 -6.32
C PRO A 181 -10.77 10.29 -6.76
N GLU A 182 -11.11 10.95 -7.89
CA GLU A 182 -10.30 12.02 -8.48
C GLU A 182 -10.12 13.24 -7.54
N HIS A 183 -11.12 13.54 -6.71
CA HIS A 183 -11.04 14.69 -5.80
C HIS A 183 -9.91 14.55 -4.76
N LEU A 184 -9.53 13.32 -4.37
CA LEU A 184 -8.40 13.11 -3.47
C LEU A 184 -7.06 13.40 -4.16
N ILE A 185 -6.94 13.11 -5.46
CA ILE A 185 -5.77 13.53 -6.25
C ILE A 185 -5.70 15.06 -6.35
N LEU A 186 -6.83 15.74 -6.51
CA LEU A 186 -6.89 17.21 -6.49
C LEU A 186 -6.47 17.77 -5.12
N ARG A 187 -6.99 17.22 -4.03
CA ARG A 187 -6.61 17.64 -2.65
C ARG A 187 -5.13 17.35 -2.34
N LEU A 188 -4.56 16.26 -2.86
CA LEU A 188 -3.11 15.98 -2.74
C LEU A 188 -2.24 17.04 -3.38
N LYS A 189 -2.70 17.68 -4.46
CA LYS A 189 -1.98 18.77 -5.16
C LYS A 189 -2.14 20.12 -4.46
N ASN A 190 -3.15 20.26 -3.60
CA ASN A 190 -3.41 21.48 -2.85
C ASN A 190 -2.60 21.50 -1.55
N LYS A 191 -1.71 22.49 -1.40
CA LYS A 191 -0.86 22.66 -0.21
C LYS A 191 -1.64 22.66 1.11
N GLY A 192 -2.82 23.29 1.14
CA GLY A 192 -3.63 23.41 2.35
C GLY A 192 -4.38 22.14 2.74
N GLU A 193 -4.66 21.26 1.78
CA GLU A 193 -5.46 20.04 1.97
C GLU A 193 -4.61 18.76 1.93
N TYR A 194 -3.38 18.87 1.43
CA TYR A 194 -2.45 17.76 1.21
C TYR A 194 -2.34 16.84 2.42
N GLN A 195 -2.10 17.38 3.62
CA GLN A 195 -1.85 16.55 4.80
C GLN A 195 -3.09 15.71 5.18
N GLY A 196 -4.28 16.29 5.10
CA GLY A 196 -5.53 15.57 5.34
C GLY A 196 -5.76 14.49 4.28
N ALA A 197 -5.66 14.86 3.00
CA ALA A 197 -5.87 13.93 1.89
C ALA A 197 -4.85 12.78 1.86
N HIS A 198 -3.58 13.06 2.15
CA HIS A 198 -2.56 12.03 2.27
C HIS A 198 -2.95 11.01 3.34
N TYR A 199 -3.28 11.46 4.56
CA TYR A 199 -3.61 10.52 5.62
C TYR A 199 -4.91 9.75 5.36
N GLU A 200 -5.92 10.40 4.78
CA GLU A 200 -7.15 9.76 4.35
C GLU A 200 -6.89 8.64 3.32
N ILE A 201 -6.06 8.90 2.30
CA ILE A 201 -5.60 7.91 1.32
C ILE A 201 -4.87 6.76 2.01
N SER A 202 -3.97 7.04 2.94
CA SER A 202 -3.20 6.01 3.65
C SER A 202 -4.09 5.07 4.45
N VAL A 203 -5.08 5.62 5.18
CA VAL A 203 -6.04 4.82 5.93
C VAL A 203 -6.95 4.04 4.98
N ALA A 204 -7.51 4.66 3.94
CA ALA A 204 -8.33 3.96 2.95
C ALA A 204 -7.57 2.82 2.25
N ALA A 205 -6.30 3.04 1.90
CA ALA A 205 -5.45 2.04 1.27
C ALA A 205 -5.16 0.85 2.18
N LEU A 206 -5.02 1.06 3.51
CA LEU A 206 -4.96 -0.05 4.47
C LEU A 206 -6.19 -0.96 4.36
N PHE A 207 -7.39 -0.39 4.40
CA PHE A 207 -8.63 -1.18 4.27
C PHE A 207 -8.76 -1.84 2.89
N ALA A 208 -8.44 -1.12 1.80
CA ALA A 208 -8.48 -1.68 0.45
C ALA A 208 -7.55 -2.89 0.31
N ARG A 209 -6.32 -2.81 0.86
CA ARG A 209 -5.38 -3.94 0.88
C ARG A 209 -5.89 -5.14 1.68
N LEU A 210 -6.80 -4.93 2.63
CA LEU A 210 -7.47 -5.99 3.39
C LEU A 210 -8.72 -6.54 2.69
N GLY A 211 -8.93 -6.22 1.42
CA GLY A 211 -10.07 -6.72 0.66
C GLY A 211 -11.38 -6.01 1.00
N CYS A 212 -11.32 -4.76 1.48
CA CYS A 212 -12.51 -3.93 1.61
C CYS A 212 -12.82 -3.17 0.31
N SER A 213 -14.11 -2.96 0.07
CA SER A 213 -14.63 -1.91 -0.80
C SER A 213 -14.78 -0.61 0.01
N ILE A 214 -14.34 0.51 -0.54
CA ILE A 214 -14.32 1.83 0.09
C ILE A 214 -15.34 2.73 -0.59
N ASN A 215 -16.24 3.30 0.21
CA ASN A 215 -17.20 4.31 -0.21
C ASN A 215 -16.89 5.64 0.49
N PHE A 216 -16.21 6.54 -0.21
CA PHE A 216 -15.91 7.90 0.25
C PHE A 216 -17.20 8.74 0.29
N LEU A 217 -17.43 9.43 1.41
CA LEU A 217 -18.69 10.12 1.69
C LEU A 217 -18.69 11.61 1.32
N ASP A 218 -17.57 12.16 0.86
CA ASP A 218 -17.38 13.59 0.48
C ASP A 218 -18.17 14.05 -0.78
N LYS A 219 -19.27 13.37 -1.11
CA LYS A 219 -20.21 13.80 -2.14
C LYS A 219 -21.23 14.77 -1.55
N GLU A 220 -20.95 16.06 -1.77
CA GLU A 220 -21.81 17.21 -1.47
C GLU A 220 -21.98 17.52 0.03
N LYS A 221 -22.26 18.79 0.34
CA LYS A 221 -22.45 19.28 1.72
C LYS A 221 -23.65 18.59 2.36
N LEU A 222 -23.44 17.40 2.90
CA LEU A 222 -24.44 16.70 3.67
C LEU A 222 -24.67 17.48 4.98
N SER A 223 -25.94 17.70 5.31
CA SER A 223 -26.37 18.37 6.54
C SER A 223 -26.09 17.56 7.81
N ASN A 224 -25.62 16.31 7.66
CA ASN A 224 -25.43 15.35 8.74
C ASN A 224 -23.94 15.02 8.93
N PRO A 225 -23.51 14.67 10.17
CA PRO A 225 -22.16 14.18 10.42
C PRO A 225 -21.86 12.96 9.55
N HIS A 226 -20.70 12.95 8.91
CA HIS A 226 -20.24 11.85 8.09
C HIS A 226 -18.75 11.65 8.33
N CYS A 227 -18.39 10.39 8.56
CA CYS A 227 -17.00 9.98 8.56
C CYS A 227 -16.40 10.06 7.15
N GLU A 228 -15.08 10.09 7.03
CA GLU A 228 -14.37 10.18 5.72
C GLU A 228 -14.85 9.11 4.71
N PHE A 229 -14.97 7.85 5.14
CA PHE A 229 -15.47 6.77 4.29
C PHE A 229 -16.08 5.60 5.06
N ILE A 230 -16.84 4.78 4.34
CA ILE A 230 -17.31 3.47 4.82
C ILE A 230 -16.50 2.38 4.12
N ALA A 231 -15.89 1.48 4.89
CA ALA A 231 -15.20 0.30 4.39
C ALA A 231 -16.06 -0.95 4.59
N THR A 232 -16.35 -1.68 3.52
CA THR A 232 -17.10 -2.94 3.55
C THR A 232 -16.18 -4.09 3.22
N HIS A 233 -15.95 -5.01 4.16
CA HIS A 233 -15.12 -6.20 3.93
C HIS A 233 -15.84 -7.17 2.98
N ASN A 234 -15.23 -7.45 1.83
CA ASN A 234 -15.91 -8.12 0.71
C ASN A 234 -16.37 -9.55 1.03
N GLU A 235 -15.62 -10.27 1.87
CA GLU A 235 -15.93 -11.67 2.20
C GLU A 235 -17.05 -11.77 3.26
N THR A 236 -17.04 -10.90 4.26
CA THR A 236 -17.98 -10.98 5.40
C THR A 236 -19.17 -10.04 5.28
N GLY A 237 -19.14 -9.06 4.38
CA GLY A 237 -20.16 -8.02 4.22
C GLY A 237 -20.17 -6.97 5.35
N VAL A 238 -19.28 -7.09 6.35
CA VAL A 238 -19.22 -6.16 7.48
C VAL A 238 -18.81 -4.78 7.00
N SER A 239 -19.63 -3.77 7.32
CA SER A 239 -19.36 -2.37 6.99
C SER A 239 -18.91 -1.61 8.24
N ILE A 240 -17.84 -0.83 8.09
CA ILE A 240 -17.17 -0.09 9.14
C ILE A 240 -17.11 1.36 8.72
N SER A 241 -17.58 2.27 9.57
CA SER A 241 -17.40 3.70 9.40
C SER A 241 -15.99 4.07 9.85
N VAL A 242 -15.25 4.81 9.02
CA VAL A 242 -13.85 5.13 9.28
C VAL A 242 -13.62 6.63 9.20
N GLU A 243 -13.07 7.18 10.28
CA GLU A 243 -12.70 8.58 10.39
C GLU A 243 -11.18 8.72 10.46
N ALA A 244 -10.59 9.56 9.63
CA ALA A 244 -9.16 9.80 9.58
C ALA A 244 -8.83 11.27 9.86
N LYS A 245 -7.94 11.54 10.83
CA LYS A 245 -7.46 12.89 11.15
C LYS A 245 -5.95 12.91 11.30
N SER A 246 -5.29 13.91 10.75
CA SER A 246 -3.84 14.10 10.95
C SER A 246 -3.55 15.41 11.69
N ARG A 247 -2.60 15.37 12.62
CA ARG A 247 -2.21 16.54 13.41
C ARG A 247 -1.36 17.48 12.56
N HIS A 248 -1.94 18.62 12.19
CA HIS A 248 -1.20 19.72 11.58
C HIS A 248 -0.22 20.34 12.59
N ARG A 249 1.01 20.59 12.14
CA ARG A 249 2.11 21.16 12.94
C ARG A 249 2.78 22.30 12.20
N ALA A 250 3.10 23.38 12.90
CA ALA A 250 3.71 24.56 12.29
C ALA A 250 5.06 24.22 11.61
N GLY A 251 5.22 24.67 10.37
CA GLY A 251 6.42 24.45 9.55
C GLY A 251 6.51 23.05 8.90
N VAL A 252 5.46 22.23 8.98
CA VAL A 252 5.47 20.84 8.49
C VAL A 252 4.45 20.68 7.36
N LYS A 253 4.83 20.01 6.26
CA LYS A 253 3.92 19.66 5.13
C LYS A 253 3.00 20.84 4.68
N HIS A 254 3.60 22.01 4.45
CA HIS A 254 2.94 23.29 4.07
C HIS A 254 2.24 24.10 5.16
N MET A 255 2.22 23.63 6.40
CA MET A 255 1.61 24.41 7.48
C MET A 255 2.47 25.63 7.81
N PRO A 256 1.88 26.83 7.92
CA PRO A 256 2.61 28.05 8.22
C PRO A 256 3.21 28.03 9.64
N GLY A 257 4.16 28.93 9.88
CA GLY A 257 4.84 29.08 11.16
C GLY A 257 6.17 28.31 11.25
N SER A 258 6.85 28.48 12.37
CA SER A 258 8.15 27.86 12.65
C SER A 258 8.01 26.67 13.58
N THR A 259 8.89 25.70 13.36
CA THR A 259 8.94 24.47 14.14
C THR A 259 9.72 24.66 15.45
N GLU A 260 9.07 24.46 16.59
CA GLU A 260 9.77 24.24 17.87
C GLU A 260 9.85 22.74 18.17
N GLU A 261 11.07 22.21 18.30
CA GLU A 261 11.33 20.77 18.43
C GLU A 261 10.57 20.12 19.61
N ARG A 262 10.53 20.78 20.77
CA ARG A 262 9.77 20.28 21.94
C ARG A 262 8.27 20.20 21.69
N GLN A 263 7.71 21.11 20.89
CA GLN A 263 6.29 21.10 20.54
C GLN A 263 5.97 19.99 19.54
N LEU A 264 6.91 19.64 18.65
CA LEU A 264 6.75 18.55 17.69
C LEU A 264 6.62 17.17 18.35
N LEU A 265 7.20 16.98 19.53
CA LEU A 265 7.18 15.70 20.24
C LEU A 265 5.86 15.44 20.99
N ARG A 266 4.98 16.45 21.12
CA ARG A 266 3.74 16.33 21.90
C ARG A 266 2.65 15.54 21.17
N GLY A 267 1.88 14.76 21.90
CA GLY A 267 0.72 13.99 21.42
C GLY A 267 -0.60 14.71 21.65
N ASP A 268 -0.68 16.02 21.39
CA ASP A 268 -1.79 16.90 21.74
C ASP A 268 -3.00 16.77 20.79
N VAL A 269 -3.58 15.57 20.74
CA VAL A 269 -4.61 15.19 19.76
C VAL A 269 -6.04 15.19 20.31
N THR A 270 -6.27 15.64 21.55
CA THR A 270 -7.60 15.65 22.19
C THR A 270 -8.68 16.30 21.33
N ARG A 271 -8.36 17.46 20.73
CA ARG A 271 -9.32 18.17 19.86
C ARG A 271 -9.64 17.36 18.59
N LEU A 272 -8.70 16.60 18.06
CA LEU A 272 -8.92 15.75 16.88
C LEU A 272 -9.79 14.56 17.25
N LEU A 273 -9.53 13.93 18.39
CA LEU A 273 -10.35 12.82 18.88
C LEU A 273 -11.80 13.26 19.12
N ASN A 274 -12.02 14.39 19.79
CA ASN A 274 -13.37 14.91 20.01
C ASN A 274 -14.11 15.17 18.69
N LYS A 275 -13.44 15.82 17.72
CA LYS A 275 -14.02 16.05 16.39
C LYS A 275 -14.32 14.76 15.64
N ALA A 276 -13.45 13.75 15.76
CA ALA A 276 -13.67 12.45 15.14
C ALA A 276 -14.88 11.73 15.76
N LEU A 277 -15.03 11.80 17.09
CA LEU A 277 -16.20 11.24 17.80
C LEU A 277 -17.52 11.87 17.35
N GLU A 278 -17.52 13.17 17.00
CA GLU A 278 -18.68 13.87 16.45
C GLU A 278 -19.11 13.36 15.06
N GLN A 279 -18.21 12.71 14.30
CA GLN A 279 -18.51 12.17 12.96
C GLN A 279 -19.06 10.74 12.97
N ASN A 280 -19.28 10.16 14.15
CA ASN A 280 -19.81 8.81 14.26
C ASN A 280 -21.28 8.75 13.81
N PRO A 281 -21.64 7.96 12.78
CA PRO A 281 -23.04 7.79 12.38
C PRO A 281 -23.88 7.01 13.41
N GLY A 282 -23.25 6.26 14.32
CA GLY A 282 -23.91 5.66 15.48
C GLY A 282 -24.73 4.40 15.21
N ASP A 283 -24.56 3.76 14.04
CA ASP A 283 -25.35 2.62 13.59
C ASP A 283 -24.52 1.35 13.25
N ARG A 284 -23.19 1.44 13.26
CA ARG A 284 -22.27 0.35 12.87
C ARG A 284 -20.91 0.48 13.56
N PRO A 285 -20.00 -0.50 13.41
CA PRO A 285 -18.64 -0.36 13.91
C PRO A 285 -17.97 0.93 13.41
N PHE A 286 -17.37 1.68 14.33
CA PHE A 286 -16.76 2.98 14.04
C PHE A 286 -15.29 2.97 14.45
N MET A 287 -14.39 3.19 13.50
CA MET A 287 -12.95 3.23 13.75
C MET A 287 -12.40 4.62 13.49
N ILE A 288 -11.58 5.09 14.42
CA ILE A 288 -10.95 6.41 14.33
C ILE A 288 -9.45 6.21 14.14
N PHE A 289 -8.88 6.91 13.16
CA PHE A 289 -7.46 6.96 12.88
C PHE A 289 -6.96 8.38 13.13
N ILE A 290 -5.95 8.52 13.97
CA ILE A 290 -5.33 9.81 14.29
C ILE A 290 -3.83 9.72 14.08
N ASP A 291 -3.33 10.41 13.06
CA ASP A 291 -1.90 10.59 12.88
C ASP A 291 -1.38 11.68 13.82
N VAL A 292 -0.55 11.27 14.77
CA VAL A 292 0.08 12.18 15.73
C VAL A 292 1.15 13.04 15.06
N ASN A 293 1.72 12.60 13.93
CA ASN A 293 2.64 13.37 13.10
C ASN A 293 3.86 13.91 13.88
N THR A 294 4.55 13.10 14.67
CA THR A 294 5.72 13.53 15.48
C THR A 294 7.02 12.98 14.88
N PRO A 295 8.17 13.65 15.05
CA PRO A 295 9.46 13.08 14.72
C PRO A 295 9.68 11.69 15.31
N LEU A 296 10.23 10.78 14.52
CA LEU A 296 10.56 9.43 14.96
C LEU A 296 11.80 9.47 15.85
N THR A 297 11.79 8.66 16.92
CA THR A 297 12.84 8.60 17.94
C THR A 297 13.19 7.15 18.25
N PRO A 298 13.77 6.39 17.30
CA PRO A 298 13.92 4.93 17.40
C PRO A 298 14.71 4.48 18.64
N ALA A 299 15.65 5.30 19.12
CA ALA A 299 16.44 5.02 20.33
C ALA A 299 15.63 5.13 21.63
N ILE A 300 14.42 5.71 21.61
CA ILE A 300 13.56 5.88 22.78
C ILE A 300 12.49 4.78 22.77
N PRO A 301 12.39 3.96 23.83
CA PRO A 301 11.30 2.98 23.98
C PRO A 301 9.93 3.66 23.91
N MET A 302 8.94 2.98 23.30
CA MET A 302 7.60 3.51 23.03
C MET A 302 6.95 4.17 24.26
N GLN A 303 7.00 3.50 25.41
CA GLN A 303 6.42 3.96 26.67
C GLN A 303 7.04 5.26 27.21
N ASN A 304 8.24 5.61 26.75
CA ASN A 304 8.97 6.81 27.16
C ASN A 304 8.84 7.95 26.13
N LYS A 305 8.18 7.73 25.00
CA LYS A 305 7.98 8.76 23.98
C LYS A 305 6.94 9.76 24.48
N GLN A 306 7.24 11.05 24.33
CA GLN A 306 6.38 12.12 24.84
C GLN A 306 4.96 12.04 24.25
N TRP A 307 4.82 11.80 22.94
CA TRP A 307 3.51 11.70 22.30
C TRP A 307 2.68 10.53 22.85
N PHE A 308 3.33 9.41 23.15
CA PHE A 308 2.68 8.22 23.69
C PHE A 308 2.17 8.50 25.11
N ILE A 309 3.01 9.12 25.96
CA ILE A 309 2.65 9.54 27.31
C ILE A 309 1.48 10.54 27.27
N ASP A 310 1.52 11.53 26.37
CA ASP A 310 0.46 12.51 26.21
C ASP A 310 -0.87 11.87 25.81
N VAL A 311 -0.84 10.91 24.86
CA VAL A 311 -2.02 10.17 24.43
C VAL A 311 -2.56 9.29 25.56
N GLN A 312 -1.71 8.59 26.30
CA GLN A 312 -2.15 7.80 27.46
C GLN A 312 -2.80 8.67 28.55
N ASN A 313 -2.17 9.81 28.87
CA ASN A 313 -2.70 10.78 29.82
C ASN A 313 -3.99 11.45 29.35
N MET A 314 -4.18 11.59 28.04
CA MET A 314 -5.43 12.06 27.46
C MET A 314 -6.51 10.97 27.58
N MET A 315 -6.20 9.73 27.21
CA MET A 315 -7.16 8.61 27.25
C MET A 315 -7.61 8.28 28.67
N SER A 316 -6.74 8.42 29.67
CA SER A 316 -7.09 8.19 31.08
C SER A 316 -8.12 9.18 31.65
N LYS A 317 -8.38 10.30 30.96
CA LYS A 317 -9.41 11.28 31.34
C LYS A 317 -10.80 10.89 30.83
N TYR A 318 -10.89 9.98 29.86
CA TYR A 318 -12.18 9.46 29.41
C TYR A 318 -12.71 8.45 30.43
N LYS A 319 -14.04 8.39 30.57
CA LYS A 319 -14.68 7.43 31.47
C LYS A 319 -14.40 6.01 30.98
N THR A 320 -14.01 5.12 31.89
CA THR A 320 -13.90 3.70 31.60
C THR A 320 -15.27 3.18 31.13
N PRO A 321 -15.36 2.50 29.96
CA PRO A 321 -16.63 1.99 29.47
C PRO A 321 -17.14 0.86 30.37
N THR A 322 -18.46 0.78 30.53
CA THR A 322 -19.16 -0.30 31.26
C THR A 322 -20.20 -0.95 30.34
N PRO A 323 -20.80 -2.10 30.70
CA PRO A 323 -21.90 -2.67 29.92
C PRO A 323 -23.07 -1.69 29.71
N GLU A 324 -23.37 -0.85 30.70
CA GLU A 324 -24.48 0.12 30.69
C GLU A 324 -24.13 1.41 29.93
N ASN A 325 -22.85 1.77 29.90
CA ASN A 325 -22.34 2.93 29.18
C ASN A 325 -21.13 2.53 28.32
N PRO A 326 -21.34 1.79 27.22
CA PRO A 326 -20.28 1.35 26.33
C PRO A 326 -19.76 2.53 25.49
N ASP A 327 -18.52 2.41 25.01
CA ASP A 327 -17.96 3.40 24.10
C ASP A 327 -18.65 3.34 22.73
N ASN A 328 -18.81 4.51 22.11
CA ASN A 328 -19.46 4.63 20.81
C ASN A 328 -18.52 4.30 19.63
N TYR A 329 -17.25 4.04 19.89
CA TYR A 329 -16.26 3.62 18.89
C TYR A 329 -15.85 2.16 19.12
N THR A 330 -15.42 1.51 18.04
CA THR A 330 -14.97 0.11 18.03
C THR A 330 -13.47 0.00 18.30
N ALA A 331 -12.69 0.94 17.77
CA ALA A 331 -11.25 1.06 17.97
C ALA A 331 -10.76 2.47 17.63
N ILE A 332 -9.68 2.90 18.28
CA ILE A 332 -8.92 4.10 17.91
C ILE A 332 -7.49 3.68 17.60
N PHE A 333 -6.96 4.13 16.48
CA PHE A 333 -5.58 3.95 16.07
C PHE A 333 -4.88 5.30 16.11
N PHE A 334 -3.98 5.47 17.07
CA PHE A 334 -3.03 6.58 17.04
C PHE A 334 -1.81 6.11 16.26
N THR A 335 -1.60 6.65 15.06
CA THR A 335 -0.46 6.30 14.20
C THR A 335 0.57 7.42 14.22
N ASN A 336 1.82 7.10 13.92
CA ASN A 336 2.87 8.09 13.68
C ASN A 336 3.58 7.77 12.37
N PHE A 337 2.91 8.08 11.25
CA PHE A 337 3.41 7.78 9.89
C PHE A 337 4.29 8.93 9.39
N SER A 338 5.50 8.99 9.94
CA SER A 338 6.26 10.22 10.08
C SER A 338 7.66 10.20 9.47
N SER A 339 7.90 9.33 8.48
CA SER A 339 9.21 9.20 7.81
C SER A 339 9.73 10.52 7.21
N HIS A 340 8.84 11.42 6.78
CA HIS A 340 9.19 12.76 6.31
C HIS A 340 10.05 13.62 7.28
N TYR A 341 10.03 13.35 8.59
CA TYR A 341 10.91 14.04 9.54
C TYR A 341 12.38 13.61 9.45
N LEU A 342 12.65 12.41 8.92
CA LEU A 342 14.00 11.85 8.82
C LEU A 342 14.81 12.47 7.69
N LYS A 343 14.13 13.03 6.68
CA LYS A 343 14.76 13.67 5.50
C LYS A 343 15.75 12.70 4.83
N GLU A 344 17.04 13.03 4.76
CA GLU A 344 18.09 12.19 4.14
C GLU A 344 18.64 11.08 5.06
N LYS A 345 18.08 10.90 6.27
CA LYS A 345 18.41 9.76 7.15
C LYS A 345 17.59 8.54 6.78
N ASP A 346 18.17 7.35 6.97
CA ASP A 346 17.50 6.07 6.79
C ASP A 346 16.16 6.04 7.54
N SER A 347 15.14 5.50 6.86
CA SER A 347 13.79 5.46 7.40
C SER A 347 13.71 4.49 8.59
N ASP A 348 13.21 4.97 9.71
CA ASP A 348 12.82 4.15 10.84
C ASP A 348 11.44 3.50 10.62
N PRO A 349 11.13 2.41 11.33
CA PRO A 349 9.78 1.87 11.37
C PRO A 349 8.77 2.89 11.90
N ASN A 350 7.55 2.81 11.39
CA ASN A 350 6.43 3.61 11.90
C ASN A 350 6.04 3.18 13.32
N GLU A 351 5.41 4.10 14.07
CA GLU A 351 4.95 3.84 15.43
C GLU A 351 3.42 3.90 15.50
N TYR A 352 2.80 3.16 16.42
CA TYR A 352 1.35 3.19 16.62
C TYR A 352 0.94 2.77 18.03
N LEU A 353 -0.23 3.24 18.47
CA LEU A 353 -0.95 2.77 19.65
C LEU A 353 -2.40 2.49 19.27
N THR A 354 -2.85 1.27 19.53
CA THR A 354 -4.24 0.87 19.33
C THR A 354 -4.99 0.89 20.66
N VAL A 355 -6.15 1.52 20.69
CA VAL A 355 -7.07 1.49 21.82
C VAL A 355 -8.33 0.73 21.41
N ILE A 356 -8.61 -0.36 22.10
CA ILE A 356 -9.83 -1.16 21.92
C ILE A 356 -10.60 -1.14 23.24
N PRO A 357 -11.79 -0.54 23.29
CA PRO A 357 -12.59 -0.50 24.51
C PRO A 357 -13.13 -1.89 24.83
N LEU A 358 -13.24 -2.18 26.13
CA LEU A 358 -13.77 -3.45 26.63
C LEU A 358 -15.25 -3.60 26.29
N TYR A 359 -16.04 -2.54 26.49
CA TYR A 359 -17.45 -2.48 26.13
C TYR A 359 -17.65 -1.42 25.03
N LYS A 360 -18.20 -1.86 23.91
CA LYS A 360 -18.42 -1.06 22.70
C LYS A 360 -19.82 -1.26 22.19
N LYS A 361 -20.46 -0.16 21.79
CA LYS A 361 -21.84 -0.16 21.31
C LYS A 361 -22.01 -0.99 20.04
N HIS A 362 -21.03 -0.93 19.14
CA HIS A 362 -20.99 -1.69 17.89
C HIS A 362 -19.67 -2.46 17.77
N PRO A 363 -19.58 -3.70 18.29
CA PRO A 363 -18.40 -4.54 18.12
C PRO A 363 -18.26 -5.03 16.67
N LEU A 364 -17.03 -5.38 16.28
CA LEU A 364 -16.84 -6.19 15.07
C LEU A 364 -17.46 -7.58 15.28
N PRO A 365 -18.08 -8.20 14.25
CA PRO A 365 -18.63 -9.55 14.36
C PRO A 365 -17.58 -10.65 14.60
N SER A 366 -16.32 -10.40 14.25
CA SER A 366 -15.20 -11.29 14.48
C SER A 366 -13.93 -10.48 14.77
N GLU A 367 -13.07 -11.02 15.64
CA GLU A 367 -11.75 -10.44 15.95
C GLU A 367 -10.75 -10.60 14.80
N THR A 368 -10.97 -11.53 13.87
CA THR A 368 -10.04 -11.83 12.78
C THR A 368 -9.70 -10.59 11.96
N PHE A 369 -10.71 -9.81 11.56
CA PHE A 369 -10.49 -8.59 10.78
C PHE A 369 -9.72 -7.55 11.60
N GLY A 370 -10.09 -7.34 12.86
CA GLY A 370 -9.40 -6.40 13.76
C GLY A 370 -7.92 -6.76 13.94
N ASN A 371 -7.60 -8.04 14.13
CA ASN A 371 -6.23 -8.53 14.27
C ASN A 371 -5.41 -8.34 13.00
N ILE A 372 -6.01 -8.59 11.83
CA ILE A 372 -5.34 -8.37 10.54
C ILE A 372 -5.12 -6.86 10.30
N LEU A 373 -6.08 -6.02 10.67
CA LEU A 373 -5.93 -4.56 10.56
C LEU A 373 -4.79 -4.03 11.44
N ILE A 374 -4.65 -4.53 12.68
CA ILE A 374 -3.52 -4.18 13.55
C ILE A 374 -2.19 -4.57 12.89
N LYS A 375 -2.10 -5.76 12.28
CA LYS A 375 -0.91 -6.19 11.53
C LYS A 375 -0.62 -5.27 10.34
N ALA A 376 -1.65 -4.86 9.60
CA ALA A 376 -1.52 -3.94 8.48
C ALA A 376 -0.99 -2.56 8.94
N VAL A 377 -1.49 -2.03 10.05
CA VAL A 377 -1.00 -0.78 10.66
C VAL A 377 0.46 -0.94 11.11
N ALA A 378 0.81 -2.06 11.75
CA ALA A 378 2.16 -2.33 12.22
C ALA A 378 3.20 -2.47 11.08
N ASN A 379 2.76 -2.91 9.91
CA ASN A 379 3.60 -3.07 8.71
C ASN A 379 3.42 -1.94 7.69
N TYR A 380 2.72 -0.86 8.05
CA TYR A 380 2.52 0.26 7.14
C TYR A 380 3.88 0.84 6.70
N GLY A 381 4.04 1.08 5.39
CA GLY A 381 5.31 1.42 4.75
C GLY A 381 6.04 0.22 4.12
N PHE A 382 5.61 -1.02 4.39
CA PHE A 382 6.09 -2.18 3.64
C PHE A 382 5.51 -2.19 2.22
N ILE A 383 6.37 -2.36 1.23
CA ILE A 383 6.00 -2.47 -0.18
C ILE A 383 6.53 -3.80 -0.72
N PRO A 384 5.68 -4.64 -1.33
CA PRO A 384 6.12 -5.92 -1.86
C PRO A 384 6.98 -5.74 -3.10
N ASN A 385 7.97 -6.61 -3.30
CA ASN A 385 8.71 -6.67 -4.55
C ASN A 385 7.99 -7.58 -5.56
N ILE A 386 7.09 -7.01 -6.36
CA ILE A 386 6.36 -7.75 -7.40
C ILE A 386 7.26 -7.90 -8.64
N VAL A 387 7.59 -9.14 -8.99
CA VAL A 387 8.51 -9.47 -10.07
C VAL A 387 7.87 -10.45 -11.06
N GLU A 388 8.37 -10.46 -12.30
CA GLU A 388 8.00 -11.42 -13.34
C GLU A 388 8.34 -12.85 -12.89
N ASP A 389 7.47 -13.82 -13.17
CA ASP A 389 7.78 -15.22 -12.93
C ASP A 389 8.90 -15.65 -13.88
N LYS A 390 10.02 -16.13 -13.32
CA LYS A 390 11.14 -16.70 -14.08
C LYS A 390 10.89 -18.15 -14.45
#